data_AF-A0A3D2FLC7-F1
#
_entry.id   AF-A0A3D2FLC7-F1
#
_cell.length_a   1.000
_cell.length_b   1.000
_cell.length_c   1.000
_cell.angle_alpha   90.00
_cell.angle_beta   90.00
_cell.angle_gamma   90.00
#
_symmetry.space_group_name_H-M   'P 1'
#
loop_
_entity.id
_entity.type
_entity.pdbx_description
1 polymer ?
#
loop_
_entity_poly.entity_id
_entity_poly.type
_entity_poly.pdbx_seq_one_letter_code
_entity_poly.pdbx_strand_id
1 'polypeptide(L)'
;MRVASAVYYFGERGAENPTDMFITQKHELEIVPQPYPREHSRYRANEDWKFLVRFQGHPVVGQMVALETQNGTKSVWVSDAQGVVTVHLPDDFNAETDGKEIGGSRGMGMRGSDFVLAARRADGGKTYLTAFNAAYGKNAFDQRSIVMGLGFTLLGMLGAVPLLRQRRKKNDMPEQPEQTEQKEEA
;
A
#
# COMPACT_ATOMS: atom_id res chain seq x y z
N MET A 1 -37.87 -9.77 10.09
CA MET A 1 -37.27 -8.45 10.42
C MET A 1 -35.90 -8.37 9.76
N ARG A 2 -35.55 -7.24 9.13
CA ARG A 2 -34.25 -7.04 8.45
C ARG A 2 -33.44 -6.00 9.24
N VAL A 3 -32.17 -6.30 9.53
CA VAL A 3 -31.24 -5.38 10.18
C VAL A 3 -30.10 -5.13 9.20
N ALA A 4 -29.85 -3.87 8.89
CA ALA A 4 -28.77 -3.44 8.01
C ALA A 4 -27.89 -2.42 8.74
N SER A 5 -26.57 -2.63 8.68
CA SER A 5 -25.58 -1.68 9.16
C SER A 5 -24.57 -1.39 8.06
N ALA A 6 -24.15 -0.13 7.96
CA ALA A 6 -23.07 0.29 7.08
C ALA A 6 -22.05 1.04 7.94
N VAL A 7 -20.79 0.62 7.88
CA VAL A 7 -19.70 1.34 8.56
C VAL A 7 -19.08 2.28 7.54
N TYR A 8 -19.15 3.58 7.81
CA TYR A 8 -18.50 4.63 7.04
C TYR A 8 -17.41 5.26 7.90
N TYR A 9 -16.18 5.28 7.39
CA TYR A 9 -15.02 5.81 8.13
C TYR A 9 -14.54 7.13 7.51
N PHE A 10 -14.47 8.18 8.34
CA PHE A 10 -13.74 9.39 8.03
C PHE A 10 -12.35 9.27 8.66
N GLY A 11 -11.29 9.32 7.84
CA GLY A 11 -9.92 9.37 8.33
C GLY A 11 -9.64 10.70 9.02
N GLU A 12 -9.77 10.75 10.34
CA GLU A 12 -9.31 11.90 11.12
C GLU A 12 -7.78 11.91 11.19
N ARG A 13 -7.19 13.04 10.76
CA ARG A 13 -5.77 13.34 10.93
C ARG A 13 -5.46 13.43 12.43
N GLY A 14 -4.70 12.48 12.97
CA GLY A 14 -4.03 12.61 14.28
C GLY A 14 -4.58 11.78 15.44
N ALA A 15 -5.26 10.65 15.22
CA ALA A 15 -5.64 9.76 16.32
C ALA A 15 -4.51 8.78 16.69
N GLU A 16 -4.10 8.79 17.96
CA GLU A 16 -2.89 8.16 18.51
C GLU A 16 -2.87 6.61 18.46
N ASN A 17 -4.01 5.95 18.17
CA ASN A 17 -4.06 4.54 17.75
C ASN A 17 -5.44 4.22 17.12
N PRO A 18 -5.59 4.26 15.77
CA PRO A 18 -6.88 4.02 15.12
C PRO A 18 -7.40 2.58 15.28
N THR A 19 -6.57 1.65 15.75
CA THR A 19 -6.92 0.24 15.95
C THR A 19 -7.90 0.04 17.12
N ASP A 20 -7.78 0.82 18.20
CA ASP A 20 -8.56 0.61 19.43
C ASP A 20 -10.05 0.94 19.24
N MET A 21 -10.39 1.82 18.29
CA MET A 21 -11.78 2.14 17.92
C MET A 21 -12.50 1.01 17.15
N PHE A 22 -11.80 -0.06 16.74
CA PHE A 22 -12.37 -1.26 16.10
C PHE A 22 -12.56 -2.43 17.07
N ILE A 23 -12.11 -2.29 18.32
CA ILE A 23 -12.28 -3.31 19.36
C ILE A 23 -13.69 -3.24 19.97
N THR A 24 -14.34 -2.06 19.91
CA THR A 24 -15.73 -1.90 20.32
C THR A 24 -16.64 -2.53 19.27
N GLN A 25 -17.34 -3.61 19.65
CA GLN A 25 -18.40 -4.20 18.85
C GLN A 25 -19.47 -3.13 18.54
N LYS A 26 -19.58 -2.75 17.27
CA LYS A 26 -20.52 -1.74 16.77
C LYS A 26 -21.84 -2.39 16.37
N HIS A 27 -21.82 -3.63 15.88
CA HIS A 27 -22.99 -4.36 15.40
C HIS A 27 -22.90 -5.89 15.58
N GLU A 28 -24.03 -6.58 15.36
CA GLU A 28 -24.08 -8.05 15.44
C GLU A 28 -23.31 -8.73 14.31
N LEU A 29 -23.24 -8.16 13.09
CA LEU A 29 -22.41 -8.69 11.99
C LEU A 29 -21.44 -7.61 11.51
N GLU A 30 -20.16 -7.94 11.43
CA GLU A 30 -19.09 -6.98 11.17
C GLU A 30 -18.05 -7.51 10.20
N ILE A 31 -17.48 -6.61 9.40
CA ILE A 31 -16.29 -6.82 8.57
C ILE A 31 -15.21 -5.87 9.09
N VAL A 32 -14.09 -6.43 9.55
CA VAL A 32 -13.01 -5.68 10.20
C VAL A 32 -11.70 -5.88 9.44
N PRO A 33 -11.03 -4.83 8.95
CA PRO A 33 -9.74 -4.97 8.25
C PRO A 33 -8.62 -5.45 9.18
N GLN A 34 -7.73 -6.31 8.67
CA GLN A 34 -6.56 -6.86 9.37
C GLN A 34 -5.32 -6.96 8.46
N PRO A 35 -4.22 -6.24 8.73
CA PRO A 35 -4.06 -5.15 9.68
C PRO A 35 -4.86 -3.91 9.25
N TYR A 36 -5.20 -3.04 10.20
CA TYR A 36 -5.67 -1.72 9.85
C TYR A 36 -4.55 -0.98 9.09
N PRO A 37 -4.83 -0.31 7.96
CA PRO A 37 -3.82 0.49 7.30
C PRO A 37 -3.27 1.56 8.26
N ARG A 38 -2.04 1.38 8.74
CA ARG A 38 -1.32 2.38 9.57
C ARG A 38 -1.03 3.63 8.74
N GLU A 39 -0.77 4.77 9.39
CA GLU A 39 -0.39 6.03 8.75
C GLU A 39 0.57 5.80 7.57
N HIS A 40 0.17 6.28 6.39
CA HIS A 40 0.80 6.11 5.06
C HIS A 40 0.55 4.80 4.28
N SER A 41 -0.16 3.83 4.83
CA SER A 41 -0.66 2.68 4.04
C SER A 41 -2.09 2.94 3.56
N ARG A 42 -2.31 2.69 2.27
CA ARG A 42 -3.62 2.70 1.61
C ARG A 42 -3.80 1.36 0.93
N TYR A 43 -5.05 0.94 0.77
CA TYR A 43 -5.39 -0.17 -0.11
C TYR A 43 -4.87 0.12 -1.52
N ARG A 44 -4.30 -0.87 -2.21
CA ARG A 44 -3.85 -0.76 -3.60
C ARG A 44 -4.36 -1.90 -4.44
N ALA A 45 -4.51 -1.63 -5.73
CA ALA A 45 -4.73 -2.65 -6.74
C ALA A 45 -3.57 -3.67 -6.77
N ASN A 46 -3.90 -4.90 -7.14
CA ASN A 46 -3.00 -6.06 -7.18
C ASN A 46 -2.40 -6.47 -5.83
N GLU A 47 -2.96 -6.01 -4.71
CA GLU A 47 -2.60 -6.42 -3.36
C GLU A 47 -3.70 -7.25 -2.71
N ASP A 48 -3.29 -8.18 -1.85
CA ASP A 48 -4.18 -9.00 -1.04
C ASP A 48 -4.34 -8.40 0.36
N TRP A 49 -5.58 -8.15 0.76
CA TRP A 49 -5.93 -7.56 2.04
C TRP A 49 -6.83 -8.49 2.84
N LYS A 50 -6.56 -8.63 4.14
CA LYS A 50 -7.34 -9.53 4.99
C LYS A 50 -8.43 -8.78 5.75
N PHE A 51 -9.59 -9.40 5.86
CA PHE A 51 -10.74 -8.88 6.57
C PHE A 51 -11.33 -9.97 7.45
N LEU A 52 -11.43 -9.71 8.75
CA LEU A 52 -12.07 -10.59 9.70
C LEU A 52 -13.58 -10.33 9.71
N VAL A 53 -14.35 -11.38 9.49
CA VAL A 53 -15.81 -11.37 9.63
C VAL A 53 -16.16 -11.87 11.03
N ARG A 54 -16.93 -11.06 11.78
CA ARG A 54 -17.45 -11.44 13.10
C ARG A 54 -18.96 -11.41 13.12
N PHE A 55 -19.56 -12.37 13.82
CA PHE A 55 -20.95 -12.35 14.22
C PHE A 55 -21.03 -12.45 15.75
N GLN A 56 -21.69 -11.49 16.39
CA GLN A 56 -21.82 -11.37 17.83
C GLN A 56 -20.45 -11.48 18.54
N GLY A 57 -19.44 -10.80 17.99
CA GLY A 57 -18.06 -10.80 18.50
C GLY A 57 -17.23 -12.04 18.12
N HIS A 58 -17.81 -13.09 17.55
CA HIS A 58 -17.13 -14.34 17.24
C HIS A 58 -16.79 -14.44 15.74
N PRO A 59 -15.59 -14.92 15.36
CA PRO A 59 -15.25 -15.18 13.97
C PRO A 59 -16.24 -16.12 13.29
N VAL A 60 -16.59 -15.82 12.04
CA VAL A 60 -17.52 -16.64 11.27
C VAL A 60 -16.80 -17.36 10.15
N VAL A 61 -16.85 -18.69 10.16
CA VAL A 61 -16.39 -19.54 9.05
C VAL A 61 -17.45 -19.62 7.95
N GLY A 62 -17.04 -19.67 6.68
CA GLY A 62 -17.94 -19.91 5.56
C GLY A 62 -18.84 -18.72 5.20
N GLN A 63 -18.59 -17.53 5.71
CA GLN A 63 -19.33 -16.32 5.37
C GLN A 63 -18.93 -15.85 3.97
N MET A 64 -19.91 -15.72 3.09
CA MET A 64 -19.72 -15.06 1.80
C MET A 64 -19.59 -13.55 2.00
N VAL A 65 -18.56 -12.96 1.39
CA VAL A 65 -18.29 -11.53 1.33
C VAL A 65 -18.13 -11.13 -0.13
N ALA A 66 -18.94 -10.17 -0.59
CA ALA A 66 -18.90 -9.64 -1.95
C ALA A 66 -18.12 -8.32 -1.99
N LEU A 67 -17.23 -8.17 -2.98
CA LEU A 67 -16.61 -6.89 -3.36
C LEU A 67 -17.38 -6.30 -4.54
N GLU A 68 -17.57 -4.98 -4.50
CA GLU A 68 -17.91 -4.17 -5.64
C GLU A 68 -17.02 -2.93 -5.65
N THR A 69 -16.32 -2.68 -6.75
CA THR A 69 -15.54 -1.45 -6.95
C THR A 69 -16.38 -0.42 -7.70
N GLN A 70 -16.06 0.86 -7.53
CA GLN A 70 -16.69 1.95 -8.29
C GLN A 70 -16.46 1.80 -9.80
N ASN A 71 -15.34 1.18 -10.19
CA ASN A 71 -15.01 0.87 -11.58
C ASN A 71 -15.79 -0.35 -12.13
N GLY A 72 -16.60 -1.01 -11.31
CA GLY A 72 -17.56 -2.04 -11.72
C GLY A 72 -17.09 -3.49 -11.53
N THR A 73 -15.89 -3.72 -10.99
CA THR A 73 -15.42 -5.07 -10.69
C THR A 73 -16.22 -5.67 -9.56
N LYS A 74 -16.68 -6.91 -9.74
CA LYS A 74 -17.41 -7.69 -8.73
C LYS A 74 -16.76 -9.03 -8.50
N SER A 75 -16.59 -9.39 -7.23
CA SER A 75 -15.95 -10.63 -6.81
C SER A 75 -16.55 -11.12 -5.49
N VAL A 76 -16.43 -12.41 -5.21
CA VAL A 76 -16.95 -13.00 -3.96
C VAL A 76 -15.89 -13.90 -3.35
N TRP A 77 -15.72 -13.79 -2.05
CA TRP A 77 -14.85 -14.66 -1.25
C TRP A 77 -15.63 -15.28 -0.10
N VAL A 78 -15.03 -16.30 0.49
CA VAL A 78 -15.58 -17.04 1.62
C VAL A 78 -14.59 -16.98 2.77
N SER A 79 -15.06 -16.71 3.98
CA SER A 79 -14.20 -16.67 5.16
C SER A 79 -13.70 -18.06 5.56
N ASP A 80 -12.43 -18.10 5.97
CA ASP A 80 -11.73 -19.32 6.40
C ASP A 80 -12.11 -19.77 7.82
N ALA A 81 -11.39 -20.78 8.33
CA ALA A 81 -11.60 -21.33 9.68
C ALA A 81 -11.35 -20.30 10.81
N GLN A 82 -10.62 -19.23 10.54
CA GLN A 82 -10.37 -18.12 11.46
C GLN A 82 -11.36 -16.95 11.24
N GLY A 83 -12.33 -17.13 10.35
CA GLY A 83 -13.29 -16.11 9.94
C GLY A 83 -12.69 -15.01 9.08
N VAL A 84 -11.51 -15.23 8.51
CA VAL A 84 -10.79 -14.25 7.71
C VAL A 84 -11.06 -14.47 6.23
N VAL A 85 -11.25 -13.36 5.52
CA VAL A 85 -11.35 -13.29 4.07
C VAL A 85 -10.12 -12.58 3.52
N THR A 86 -9.39 -13.23 2.61
CA THR A 86 -8.31 -12.58 1.87
C THR A 86 -8.87 -12.06 0.55
N VAL A 87 -9.06 -10.74 0.49
CA VAL A 87 -9.63 -10.03 -0.66
C VAL A 87 -8.50 -9.54 -1.54
N HIS A 88 -8.52 -9.97 -2.80
CA HIS A 88 -7.65 -9.41 -3.84
C HIS A 88 -8.30 -8.15 -4.43
N LEU A 89 -7.61 -7.02 -4.36
CA LEU A 89 -8.11 -5.78 -4.97
C LEU A 89 -7.73 -5.74 -6.46
N PRO A 90 -8.71 -5.59 -7.37
CA PRO A 90 -8.45 -5.61 -8.81
C PRO A 90 -7.72 -4.34 -9.27
N ASP A 91 -6.97 -4.47 -10.36
CA ASP A 91 -6.49 -3.35 -11.15
C ASP A 91 -7.45 -3.07 -12.31
N ASP A 92 -8.50 -2.32 -12.01
CA ASP A 92 -9.57 -1.96 -12.94
C ASP A 92 -9.57 -0.45 -13.26
N PHE A 93 -8.41 0.19 -13.11
CA PHE A 93 -8.23 1.59 -13.47
C PHE A 93 -8.15 1.76 -15.00
N ASN A 94 -8.83 2.77 -15.52
CA ASN A 94 -8.85 3.06 -16.95
C ASN A 94 -7.81 4.11 -17.30
N ALA A 95 -6.84 3.78 -18.18
CA ALA A 95 -5.78 4.70 -18.59
C ALA A 95 -6.30 6.03 -19.19
N GLU A 96 -7.45 6.01 -19.88
CA GLU A 96 -8.01 7.22 -20.51
C GLU A 96 -8.72 8.17 -19.51
N THR A 97 -9.32 7.62 -18.46
CA THR A 97 -10.06 8.39 -17.43
C THR A 97 -9.16 8.75 -16.24
N ASP A 98 -8.20 7.86 -15.94
CA ASP A 98 -7.33 7.93 -14.77
C ASP A 98 -5.88 8.29 -15.11
N GLY A 99 -5.57 8.50 -16.40
CA GLY A 99 -4.23 8.79 -16.91
C GLY A 99 -4.07 10.14 -17.61
N LYS A 100 -5.10 11.01 -17.64
CA LYS A 100 -4.93 12.40 -18.11
C LYS A 100 -4.24 13.23 -17.03
N GLU A 101 -2.92 13.12 -16.96
CA GLU A 101 -2.07 14.20 -16.46
C GLU A 101 -2.35 15.42 -17.36
N ILE A 102 -3.18 16.33 -16.86
CA ILE A 102 -3.31 17.64 -17.48
C ILE A 102 -1.95 18.32 -17.30
N GLY A 103 -1.22 18.43 -18.41
CA GLY A 103 0.06 19.14 -18.46
C GLY A 103 -0.03 20.46 -17.72
N GLY A 104 0.82 20.61 -16.70
CA GLY A 104 1.01 21.88 -15.99
C GLY A 104 0.80 21.83 -14.47
N SER A 105 0.20 20.79 -13.90
CA SER A 105 0.05 20.69 -12.45
C SER A 105 0.95 19.60 -11.89
N ARG A 106 2.01 19.98 -11.16
CA ARG A 106 2.73 19.11 -10.20
C ARG A 106 1.81 18.79 -9.01
N GLY A 107 0.66 18.19 -9.30
CA GLY A 107 -0.45 17.98 -8.37
C GLY A 107 -0.36 16.60 -7.74
N MET A 108 0.07 16.58 -6.48
CA MET A 108 -0.05 15.47 -5.56
C MET A 108 -1.49 14.92 -5.56
N GLY A 109 -1.68 13.70 -6.06
CA GLY A 109 -2.96 13.02 -6.00
C GLY A 109 -3.05 11.88 -7.00
N MET A 110 -2.40 10.74 -6.72
CA MET A 110 -2.75 9.48 -7.40
C MET A 110 -4.25 9.26 -7.19
N ARG A 111 -5.05 9.43 -8.25
CA ARG A 111 -6.50 9.20 -8.23
C ARG A 111 -6.75 7.76 -7.77
N GLY A 112 -7.37 7.62 -6.62
CA GLY A 112 -7.90 6.35 -6.14
C GLY A 112 -9.32 6.13 -6.66
N SER A 113 -9.81 4.92 -6.48
CA SER A 113 -11.19 4.51 -6.71
C SER A 113 -11.77 3.98 -5.39
N ASP A 114 -13.08 3.84 -5.29
CA ASP A 114 -13.75 3.34 -4.08
C ASP A 114 -14.15 1.88 -4.23
N PHE A 115 -14.24 1.17 -3.10
CA PHE A 115 -14.76 -0.18 -3.04
C PHE A 115 -15.64 -0.43 -1.81
N VAL A 116 -16.52 -1.42 -1.95
CA VAL A 116 -17.41 -1.88 -0.90
C VAL A 116 -17.27 -3.38 -0.73
N LEU A 117 -17.12 -3.83 0.51
CA LEU A 117 -17.29 -5.21 0.91
C LEU A 117 -18.63 -5.37 1.62
N ALA A 118 -19.44 -6.35 1.21
CA ALA A 118 -20.75 -6.60 1.79
C ALA A 118 -20.90 -8.06 2.22
N ALA A 119 -21.51 -8.30 3.38
CA ALA A 119 -21.84 -9.63 3.86
C ALA A 119 -23.29 -9.71 4.36
N ARG A 120 -23.91 -10.87 4.14
CA ARG A 120 -25.28 -11.18 4.55
C ARG A 120 -25.31 -12.48 5.34
N ARG A 121 -25.93 -12.48 6.51
CA ARG A 121 -26.15 -13.68 7.32
C ARG A 121 -27.61 -13.81 7.72
N ALA A 122 -28.15 -15.02 7.68
CA ALA A 122 -29.44 -15.35 8.25
C ALA A 122 -29.23 -16.21 9.51
N ASP A 123 -29.82 -15.79 10.63
CA ASP A 123 -29.73 -16.52 11.90
C ASP A 123 -30.97 -16.23 12.75
N GLY A 124 -31.53 -17.24 13.41
CA GLY A 124 -32.68 -17.07 14.31
C GLY A 124 -33.91 -16.38 13.70
N GLY A 125 -34.18 -16.59 12.39
CA GLY A 125 -35.28 -15.93 11.69
C GLY A 125 -35.05 -14.44 11.36
N LYS A 126 -33.85 -13.91 11.65
CA LYS A 126 -33.40 -12.56 11.30
C LYS A 126 -32.42 -12.62 10.12
N THR A 127 -32.37 -11.53 9.37
CA THR A 127 -31.34 -11.31 8.35
C THR A 127 -30.52 -10.10 8.75
N TYR A 128 -29.21 -10.31 8.80
CA TYR A 128 -28.17 -9.34 9.08
C TYR A 128 -27.46 -8.98 7.79
N LEU A 129 -27.25 -7.68 7.59
CA LEU A 129 -26.50 -7.12 6.47
C LEU A 129 -25.44 -6.18 7.03
N THR A 130 -24.21 -6.30 6.56
CA THR A 130 -23.10 -5.42 6.94
C THR A 130 -22.32 -5.01 5.70
N ALA A 131 -21.75 -3.81 5.72
CA ALA A 131 -20.87 -3.32 4.67
C ALA A 131 -19.67 -2.54 5.23
N PHE A 132 -18.52 -2.73 4.59
CA PHE A 132 -17.29 -2.00 4.80
C PHE A 132 -16.94 -1.24 3.52
N ASN A 133 -16.63 0.05 3.63
CA ASN A 133 -16.35 0.92 2.49
C ASN A 133 -14.96 1.56 2.66
N ALA A 134 -14.16 1.60 1.60
CA ALA A 134 -12.88 2.30 1.60
C ALA A 134 -12.42 2.67 0.18
N ALA A 135 -11.39 3.51 0.09
CA ALA A 135 -10.72 3.84 -1.16
C ALA A 135 -9.48 2.96 -1.37
N TYR A 136 -9.17 2.64 -2.63
CA TYR A 136 -7.94 1.97 -3.06
C TYR A 136 -7.26 2.76 -4.18
N GLY A 137 -5.93 2.70 -4.24
CA GLY A 137 -5.12 3.36 -5.26
C GLY A 137 -4.57 2.40 -6.31
N LYS A 138 -4.01 2.96 -7.38
CA LYS A 138 -3.20 2.22 -8.36
C LYS A 138 -2.04 1.46 -7.67
N ASN A 139 -1.57 0.43 -8.35
CA ASN A 139 -0.48 -0.42 -7.84
C ASN A 139 0.81 0.42 -7.69
N ALA A 140 1.59 0.14 -6.64
CA ALA A 140 2.78 0.91 -6.26
C ALA A 140 3.91 0.84 -7.29
N PHE A 141 3.85 -0.13 -8.20
CA PHE A 141 4.87 -0.41 -9.19
C PHE A 141 4.50 0.02 -10.61
N ASP A 142 3.26 0.47 -10.86
CA ASP A 142 2.80 0.81 -12.22
C ASP A 142 3.62 1.94 -12.88
N GLN A 143 4.27 2.78 -12.07
CA GLN A 143 5.10 3.89 -12.53
C GLN A 143 6.60 3.61 -12.46
N ARG A 144 7.03 2.38 -12.14
CA ARG A 144 8.46 2.04 -11.99
C ARG A 144 8.95 1.21 -13.19
N SER A 145 9.92 1.75 -13.93
CA SER A 145 10.59 1.02 -15.00
C SER A 145 11.89 0.37 -14.49
N ILE A 146 11.90 -0.97 -14.42
CA ILE A 146 13.10 -1.77 -14.12
C ILE A 146 14.17 -1.54 -15.19
N VAL A 147 13.75 -1.40 -16.45
CA VAL A 147 14.65 -1.17 -17.60
C VAL A 147 15.38 0.16 -17.46
N MET A 148 14.67 1.23 -17.10
CA MET A 148 15.31 2.53 -16.82
C MET A 148 16.26 2.44 -15.63
N GLY A 149 15.85 1.77 -14.54
CA GLY A 149 16.71 1.58 -13.36
C GLY A 149 18.04 0.89 -13.70
N LEU A 150 17.98 -0.22 -14.45
CA LEU A 150 19.18 -0.93 -14.92
C LEU A 150 20.06 -0.06 -15.83
N GLY A 151 19.44 0.72 -16.74
CA GLY A 151 20.15 1.66 -17.61
C GLY A 151 20.94 2.71 -16.82
N PHE A 152 20.31 3.32 -15.81
CA PHE A 152 20.99 4.29 -14.93
C PHE A 152 22.12 3.66 -14.12
N THR A 153 21.94 2.43 -13.61
CA THR A 153 23.00 1.73 -12.88
C THR A 153 24.23 1.47 -13.76
N LEU A 154 24.02 1.00 -14.99
CA LEU A 154 25.12 0.76 -15.94
C LEU A 154 25.85 2.05 -16.30
N LEU A 155 25.12 3.14 -16.57
CA LEU A 155 25.69 4.47 -16.81
C LEU A 155 26.52 4.96 -15.62
N GLY A 156 26.00 4.82 -14.40
CA GLY A 156 26.71 5.19 -13.18
C GLY A 156 28.00 4.39 -12.97
N MET A 157 27.97 3.08 -13.23
CA MET A 157 29.18 2.25 -13.17
C MET A 157 30.23 2.69 -14.17
N LEU A 158 29.85 2.91 -15.44
CA LEU A 158 30.79 3.37 -16.47
C LEU A 158 31.42 4.73 -16.12
N GLY A 159 30.64 5.66 -15.55
CA GLY A 159 31.14 6.92 -15.04
C GLY A 159 32.10 6.79 -13.84
N ALA A 160 31.91 5.78 -12.99
CA ALA A 160 32.74 5.55 -11.81
C ALA A 160 34.11 4.88 -12.11
N VAL A 161 34.22 4.10 -13.19
CA VAL A 161 35.47 3.43 -13.60
C VAL A 161 36.67 4.39 -13.72
N PRO A 162 36.61 5.53 -14.44
CA PRO A 162 37.75 6.43 -14.57
C PRO A 162 38.15 7.10 -13.24
N LEU A 163 37.18 7.41 -12.38
CA LEU A 163 37.43 8.01 -11.05
C LEU A 163 38.16 7.04 -10.11
N LEU A 164 37.79 5.76 -10.13
CA LEU A 164 38.45 4.72 -9.34
C LEU A 164 39.89 4.46 -9.82
N ARG A 165 40.13 4.57 -11.15
CA ARG A 165 41.49 4.48 -11.72
C ARG A 165 42.38 5.65 -11.30
N GLN A 166 41.83 6.87 -11.21
CA GLN A 166 42.59 8.04 -10.75
C GLN A 166 42.93 7.99 -9.25
N ARG A 167 42.05 7.44 -8.41
CA ARG A 167 42.32 7.29 -6.97
C ARG A 167 43.46 6.32 -6.66
N ARG A 168 43.58 5.21 -7.42
CA ARG A 168 44.72 4.29 -7.26
C ARG A 168 46.06 4.96 -7.59
N LYS A 169 46.12 5.75 -8.67
CA LYS A 169 47.32 6.53 -9.02
C LYS A 169 47.74 7.55 -7.94
N LYS A 170 46.80 8.07 -7.15
CA LYS A 170 47.08 9.03 -6.08
C LYS A 170 47.59 8.36 -4.79
N ASN A 171 47.17 7.13 -4.50
CA ASN A 171 47.60 6.40 -3.30
C ASN A 171 48.93 5.64 -3.48
N ASP A 172 49.38 5.42 -4.73
CA ASP A 172 50.67 4.78 -5.03
C ASP A 172 51.84 5.79 -5.14
N MET A 173 51.62 7.06 -4.77
CA MET A 173 52.67 8.09 -4.75
C MET A 173 53.37 8.03 -3.37
N PRO A 174 54.66 7.64 -3.28
CA PRO A 174 55.36 7.61 -2.00
C PRO A 174 55.49 9.03 -1.45
N GLU A 175 55.22 9.22 -0.15
CA GLU A 175 55.63 10.41 0.60
C GLU A 175 57.12 10.62 0.40
N GLN A 176 57.51 11.75 -0.21
CA GLN A 176 58.91 12.14 -0.30
C GLN A 176 59.37 12.62 1.08
N PRO A 177 60.54 12.18 1.57
CA PRO A 177 61.05 12.60 2.86
C PRO A 177 61.48 14.06 2.80
N GLU A 178 61.17 14.77 3.87
CA GLU A 178 61.67 16.09 4.21
C GLU A 178 63.22 16.01 4.29
N GLN A 179 63.92 16.65 3.35
CA GLN A 179 65.37 16.86 3.43
C GLN A 179 65.64 18.29 3.84
N THR A 180 66.06 18.40 5.10
CA THR A 180 66.85 19.47 5.68
C THR A 180 68.13 19.72 4.87
N GLU A 181 68.62 20.95 4.96
CA GLU A 181 70.05 21.30 5.11
C GLU A 181 70.71 22.16 4.01
N GLN A 182 71.03 23.39 4.44
CA GLN A 182 72.21 24.22 4.16
C GLN A 182 72.52 24.70 2.74
N LYS A 183 72.47 26.03 2.59
CA LYS A 183 73.46 26.78 1.82
C LYS A 183 74.02 27.90 2.70
N GLU A 184 75.25 27.70 3.13
CA GLU A 184 76.14 28.71 3.68
C GLU A 184 77.05 29.26 2.57
N GLU A 185 77.53 30.49 2.79
CA GLU A 185 78.57 31.27 2.10
C GLU A 185 78.28 31.92 0.73
N ALA A 186 78.09 33.25 0.78
CA ALA A 186 79.17 34.20 0.48
C ALA A 186 79.06 35.45 1.37
#